data_AF-A0A542AJF8-F1
#
_entry.id   AF-A0A542AJF8-F1
#
_cell.length_a   1.000
_cell.length_b   1.000
_cell.length_c   1.000
_cell.angle_alpha   90.00
_cell.angle_beta   90.00
_cell.angle_gamma   90.00
#
_symmetry.space_group_name_H-M   'P 1'
#
loop_
_entity.id
_entity.type
_entity.pdbx_description
1 polymer ?
#
loop_
_entity_poly.entity_id
_entity_poly.type
_entity_poly.pdbx_seq_one_letter_code
_entity_poly.pdbx_strand_id
1 'polypeptide(L)' 'MTQEEIKKLDKKMRAISDPFGKGFPSFQRIVWEMAVKKDITEEAVLREYLIWKRSKK' A
#
# COMPACT_ATOMS: atom_id res chain seq x y z
N MET A 1 4.96 6.56 -7.38
CA MET A 1 4.50 5.24 -7.92
C MET A 1 3.62 5.45 -9.15
N THR A 2 3.62 4.52 -10.12
CA THR A 2 2.71 4.60 -11.27
C THR A 2 1.28 4.21 -10.88
N GLN A 3 0.28 4.60 -11.69
CA GLN A 3 -1.12 4.24 -11.42
C GLN A 3 -1.35 2.72 -11.36
N GLU A 4 -0.67 1.93 -12.19
CA GLU A 4 -0.78 0.47 -12.16
C GLU A 4 -0.22 -0.12 -10.87
N GLU A 5 0.86 0.44 -10.36
CA GLU A 5 1.50 -0.02 -9.13
C GLU A 5 0.62 0.26 -7.92
N ILE A 6 0.02 1.46 -7.85
CA ILE A 6 -0.92 1.81 -6.78
C ILE A 6 -2.17 0.92 -6.86
N LYS A 7 -2.67 0.59 -8.06
CA LYS A 7 -3.77 -0.38 -8.23
C LYS A 7 -3.41 -1.78 -7.74
N LYS A 8 -2.19 -2.26 -8.04
CA LYS A 8 -1.70 -3.56 -7.54
C LYS A 8 -1.57 -3.55 -6.01
N LEU A 9 -1.08 -2.44 -5.45
CA LEU A 9 -0.99 -2.23 -4.00
C LEU A 9 -2.38 -2.26 -3.33
N ASP A 10 -3.35 -1.52 -3.89
CA ASP A 10 -4.75 -1.51 -3.40
C ASP A 10 -5.37 -2.91 -3.43
N LYS A 11 -5.17 -3.66 -4.51
CA LYS A 11 -5.66 -5.04 -4.64
C LYS A 11 -5.07 -5.94 -3.54
N LYS A 12 -3.76 -5.85 -3.29
CA LYS A 12 -3.09 -6.62 -2.24
C LYS A 12 -3.60 -6.23 -0.85
N MET A 13 -3.70 -4.92 -0.55
CA MET A 13 -4.17 -4.43 0.75
C MET A 13 -5.62 -4.83 1.04
N ARG A 14 -6.52 -4.77 0.04
CA ARG A 14 -7.92 -5.21 0.20
C ARG A 14 -8.09 -6.71 0.38
N ALA A 15 -7.14 -7.51 -0.08
CA ALA A 15 -7.17 -8.96 0.11
C ALA A 15 -6.79 -9.38 1.54
N ILE A 16 -6.30 -8.46 2.37
CA ILE A 16 -5.97 -8.72 3.77
C ILE A 16 -7.26 -8.67 4.59
N SER A 17 -7.58 -9.78 5.25
CA SER A 17 -8.60 -9.77 6.30
C SER A 17 -8.07 -9.03 7.52
N ASP A 18 -8.83 -8.03 7.98
CA ASP A 18 -8.50 -7.21 9.15
C ASP A 18 -7.09 -6.56 9.09
N PRO A 19 -6.84 -5.65 8.11
CA PRO A 19 -5.51 -5.10 7.85
C PRO A 19 -4.94 -4.23 8.97
N PHE A 20 -5.76 -3.79 9.91
CA PHE A 20 -5.34 -2.99 11.07
C PHE A 20 -5.41 -3.76 12.41
N GLY A 21 -5.82 -5.02 12.38
CA GLY A 21 -5.77 -5.95 13.51
C GLY A 21 -4.86 -7.13 13.19
N LYS A 22 -5.42 -8.33 13.09
CA LYS A 22 -4.62 -9.57 12.90
C LYS A 22 -3.85 -9.62 11.57
N GLY A 23 -4.34 -8.89 10.56
CA GLY A 23 -3.72 -8.78 9.24
C GLY A 23 -2.61 -7.72 9.15
N PHE A 24 -2.35 -6.96 10.22
CA PHE A 24 -1.38 -5.87 10.21
C PHE A 24 0.05 -6.27 9.79
N PRO A 25 0.62 -7.42 10.21
CA PRO A 25 1.93 -7.84 9.73
C PRO A 25 1.98 -8.05 8.22
N SER A 26 0.91 -8.59 7.63
CA SER A 26 0.79 -8.75 6.17
C SER A 26 0.69 -7.40 5.47
N PHE A 27 -0.04 -6.45 6.08
CA PHE A 27 -0.16 -5.08 5.58
C PHE A 27 1.20 -4.38 5.57
N GLN A 28 1.92 -4.41 6.69
CA GLN A 28 3.27 -3.85 6.80
C GLN A 28 4.20 -4.47 5.78
N ARG A 29 4.21 -5.80 5.63
CA ARG A 29 5.03 -6.48 4.63
C ARG A 29 4.76 -5.98 3.22
N ILE A 30 3.49 -5.80 2.83
CA ILE A 30 3.11 -5.31 1.50
C ILE A 30 3.61 -3.87 1.26
N VAL A 31 3.53 -3.02 2.28
CA VAL A 31 4.04 -1.64 2.22
C VAL A 31 5.56 -1.65 2.10
N TRP A 32 6.24 -2.45 2.92
CA TRP A 32 7.69 -2.62 2.91
C TRP A 32 8.22 -3.14 1.57
N GLU A 33 7.61 -4.20 1.02
CA GLU A 33 7.97 -4.74 -0.29
C GLU A 33 7.89 -3.67 -1.39
N MET A 34 6.88 -2.81 -1.32
CA MET A 34 6.71 -1.74 -2.28
C MET A 34 7.74 -0.62 -2.09
N ALA A 35 8.06 -0.29 -0.83
CA ALA A 35 9.08 0.68 -0.45
C ALA A 35 10.47 0.24 -0.97
N VAL A 36 10.86 -1.00 -0.70
CA VAL A 36 12.13 -1.59 -1.20
C VAL A 36 12.17 -1.63 -2.72
N LYS A 37 11.09 -2.07 -3.38
CA LYS A 37 11.03 -2.13 -4.85
C LYS A 37 11.21 -0.76 -5.50
N LYS A 38 10.79 0.31 -4.81
CA LYS A 38 10.82 1.68 -5.32
C LYS A 38 11.98 2.51 -4.83
N ASP A 39 12.79 1.98 -3.93
CA ASP A 39 13.84 2.72 -3.25
C ASP A 39 13.31 4.01 -2.59
N ILE A 40 12.17 3.88 -1.89
CA ILE A 40 11.53 4.98 -1.15
C ILE A 40 11.15 4.52 0.25
N THR A 41 10.76 5.46 1.11
CA THR A 41 10.28 5.13 2.46
C THR A 41 8.86 4.56 2.45
N GLU A 42 8.53 3.75 3.45
CA GLU A 42 7.16 3.24 3.67
C GLU A 42 6.15 4.38 3.83
N GLU A 43 6.55 5.48 4.48
CA GLU A 43 5.74 6.69 4.60
C GLU A 43 5.38 7.29 3.24
N ALA A 44 6.36 7.37 2.32
CA ALA A 44 6.12 7.85 0.96
C ALA A 44 5.13 6.94 0.21
N VAL A 45 5.26 5.62 0.35
CA VAL A 45 4.31 4.64 -0.22
C VAL A 45 2.89 4.89 0.31
N LEU A 46 2.74 5.02 1.62
CA LEU A 46 1.43 5.24 2.26
C LEU A 46 0.83 6.59 1.84
N ARG A 47 1.63 7.66 1.81
CA ARG A 47 1.20 9.00 1.41
C ARG A 47 0.66 9.00 -0.01
N GLU A 48 1.43 8.46 -0.97
CA GLU A 48 0.99 8.38 -2.36
C GLU A 48 -0.25 7.50 -2.54
N TYR A 49 -0.32 6.37 -1.84
CA TYR A 49 -1.51 5.50 -1.83
C TYR A 49 -2.75 6.24 -1.32
N LEU A 50 -2.64 6.97 -0.21
CA LEU A 50 -3.74 7.73 0.36
C LEU A 50 -4.21 8.88 -0.55
N ILE A 51 -3.28 9.59 -1.19
CA ILE A 51 -3.60 10.64 -2.16
C ILE A 51 -4.41 10.04 -3.33
N TRP A 52 -3.93 8.95 -3.92
CA TRP A 52 -4.65 8.26 -5.01
C TRP A 52 -6.00 7.70 -4.56
N LYS A 53 -6.09 7.14 -3.34
CA LYS A 53 -7.35 6.59 -2.81
C LYS A 53 -8.39 7.69 -2.63
N ARG A 54 -7.97 8.88 -2.17
CA ARG A 54 -8.83 10.06 -2.06
C ARG A 54 -9.28 10.59 -3.42
N SER A 55 -8.42 10.56 -4.44
CA SER A 55 -8.79 11.00 -5.80
C SER A 55 -9.72 10.03 -6.54
N LYS A 56 -10.07 8.88 -5.93
CA LYS A 56 -11.06 7.92 -6.44
C LYS A 56 -12.42 8.04 -5.73
N LYS A 57 -12.52 8.92 -4.73
CA LYS A 57 -13.78 9.37 -4.13
C LYS A 57 -14.32 10.54 -4.93
#